data_AF-A0A841DZC7-F1
#
_entry.id   AF-A0A841DZC7-F1
#
_cell.length_a   1.000
_cell.length_b   1.000
_cell.length_c   1.000
_cell.angle_alpha   90.00
_cell.angle_beta   90.00
_cell.angle_gamma   90.00
#
_symmetry.space_group_name_H-M   'P 1'
#
loop_
_entity.id
_entity.type
_entity.pdbx_description
1 polymer ?
#
loop_
_entity_poly.entity_id
_entity_poly.type
_entity_poly.pdbx_seq_one_letter_code
_entity_poly.pdbx_strand_id
1 'polypeptide(L)'
;MATVRSIDLWEGSEHECWPGRLVDGTPVFGFRLAPPGLATRRQLRAKGLCPGRREPFARLVWKRGRRFAWLYVAAHAKPSRVPTPAQVSAWDKAMTARRTCAAGHVAEHCVRLSDRLCGDHAVIADGLVSGLVVAA
;
A
#
# COMPACT_ATOMS: atom_id res chain seq x y z
N MET A 1 -11.78 12.98 35.23
CA MET A 1 -11.75 12.47 33.84
C MET A 1 -11.18 13.58 32.96
N ALA A 2 -9.93 13.47 32.51
CA ALA A 2 -9.28 14.52 31.75
C ALA A 2 -9.93 14.67 30.37
N THR A 3 -10.76 15.69 30.19
CA THR A 3 -11.22 16.14 28.88
C THR A 3 -10.05 16.86 28.23
N VAL A 4 -9.32 16.17 27.35
CA VAL A 4 -8.35 16.79 26.47
C VAL A 4 -9.13 17.76 25.56
N ARG A 5 -9.10 19.06 25.90
CA ARG A 5 -9.89 20.10 25.23
C ARG A 5 -9.22 20.67 23.98
N SER A 6 -7.92 20.44 23.82
CA SER A 6 -7.16 20.73 22.61
C SER A 6 -6.03 19.72 22.51
N ILE A 7 -5.82 19.20 21.31
CA ILE A 7 -4.54 18.59 20.93
C ILE A 7 -3.87 19.66 20.08
N ASP A 8 -2.62 19.99 20.39
CA ASP A 8 -1.75 20.73 19.46
C ASP A 8 -1.55 19.83 18.23
N LEU A 9 -2.41 19.99 17.23
CA LEU A 9 -2.38 19.18 16.02
C LEU A 9 -1.18 19.64 15.17
N TRP A 10 -0.04 18.97 15.39
CA TRP A 10 1.29 19.05 14.71
C TRP A 10 1.91 20.43 14.42
N GLU A 11 1.18 21.54 14.54
CA GLU A 11 1.61 22.94 14.33
C GLU A 11 0.97 23.91 15.35
N GLY A 12 0.45 23.43 16.47
CA GLY A 12 -0.18 24.30 17.49
C GLY A 12 -1.48 24.97 17.03
N SER A 13 -2.09 24.48 15.94
CA SER A 13 -3.38 24.96 15.46
C SER A 13 -4.51 24.26 16.20
N GLU A 14 -5.33 25.04 16.93
CA GLU A 14 -6.61 24.56 17.46
C GLU A 14 -7.55 24.26 16.30
N HIS A 15 -7.75 22.98 15.98
CA HIS A 15 -8.80 22.59 15.03
C HIS A 15 -10.02 22.08 15.77
N GLU A 16 -11.10 22.88 15.75
CA GLU A 16 -12.41 22.57 16.33
C GLU A 16 -13.03 21.26 15.78
N CYS A 17 -12.54 20.74 14.65
CA CYS A 17 -13.07 19.55 14.01
C CYS A 17 -12.62 18.23 14.65
N TRP A 18 -11.79 18.25 15.71
CA TRP A 18 -11.41 17.04 16.42
C TRP A 18 -12.45 16.64 17.48
N PRO A 19 -13.16 15.50 17.35
CA PRO A 19 -14.24 15.11 18.25
C PRO A 19 -13.77 14.55 19.60
N GLY A 20 -12.54 14.83 20.03
CA GLY A 20 -11.98 14.34 21.30
C GLY A 20 -11.68 12.83 21.36
N ARG A 21 -11.70 12.12 20.22
CA ARG A 21 -11.56 10.66 20.19
C ARG A 21 -10.10 10.24 20.04
N LEU A 22 -9.60 9.51 21.04
CA LEU A 22 -8.32 8.81 21.03
C LEU A 22 -8.55 7.30 21.00
N VAL A 23 -7.73 6.56 20.26
CA VAL A 23 -7.61 5.10 20.37
C VAL A 23 -6.13 4.76 20.43
N ASP A 24 -5.72 4.08 21.50
CA ASP A 24 -4.31 3.73 21.76
C ASP A 24 -3.38 4.95 21.71
N GLY A 25 -3.83 6.09 22.27
CA GLY A 25 -3.10 7.36 22.24
C GLY A 25 -3.09 8.06 20.87
N THR A 26 -3.73 7.50 19.84
CA THR A 26 -3.78 8.09 18.49
C THR A 26 -5.11 8.79 18.23
N PRO A 27 -5.11 10.06 17.78
CA PRO A 27 -6.30 10.78 17.35
C PRO A 27 -7.10 10.04 16.27
N VAL A 28 -8.41 10.02 16.41
CA VAL A 28 -9.32 9.37 15.46
C VAL A 28 -10.29 10.38 14.85
N PHE A 29 -10.29 10.46 13.52
CA PHE A 29 -11.20 11.30 12.75
C PHE A 29 -12.22 10.45 11.99
N GLY A 30 -13.45 10.93 11.91
CA GLY A 30 -14.47 10.33 11.03
C GLY A 30 -14.20 10.65 9.56
N PHE A 31 -14.92 9.96 8.67
CA PHE A 31 -14.80 10.21 7.23
C PHE A 31 -15.06 11.67 6.87
N ARG A 32 -14.11 12.30 6.15
CA ARG A 32 -14.14 13.74 5.78
C ARG A 32 -14.10 14.73 6.96
N LEU A 33 -13.81 14.27 8.17
CA LEU A 33 -13.68 15.10 9.37
C LEU A 33 -12.22 15.34 9.78
N ALA A 34 -11.26 14.85 8.99
CA ALA A 34 -9.85 15.12 9.25
C ALA A 34 -9.53 16.59 8.90
N PRO A 35 -8.80 17.31 9.76
CA PRO A 35 -8.38 18.67 9.49
C PRO A 35 -7.52 18.77 8.23
N PRO A 36 -7.48 19.95 7.57
CA PRO A 36 -6.55 20.20 6.48
C PRO A 36 -5.11 20.01 6.95
N GLY A 37 -4.21 19.60 6.05
CA GLY A 37 -2.81 19.33 6.39
C GLY A 37 -2.52 17.89 6.80
N LEU A 38 -3.55 17.06 7.02
CA LEU A 38 -3.40 15.61 7.10
C LEU A 38 -3.67 14.94 5.74
N ALA A 39 -2.89 13.92 5.43
CA ALA A 39 -3.02 13.14 4.22
C ALA A 39 -2.87 11.64 4.50
N THR A 40 -3.70 10.84 3.84
CA THR A 40 -3.50 9.39 3.78
C THR A 40 -2.28 9.05 2.94
N ARG A 41 -1.68 7.88 3.19
CA ARG A 41 -0.56 7.37 2.38
C ARG A 41 -0.89 7.30 0.88
N ARG A 42 -2.15 7.02 0.53
CA ARG A 42 -2.63 7.01 -0.86
C ARG A 42 -2.64 8.41 -1.48
N GLN A 43 -3.11 9.41 -0.72
CA GLN A 43 -3.10 10.81 -1.17
C GLN A 43 -1.66 11.34 -1.35
N LEU A 44 -0.73 10.97 -0.47
CA LEU A 44 0.68 11.30 -0.64
C LEU A 44 1.26 10.65 -1.90
N ARG A 45 1.00 9.36 -2.11
CA ARG A 45 1.49 8.64 -3.30
C ARG A 45 0.98 9.25 -4.61
N ALA A 46 -0.28 9.70 -4.65
CA ALA A 46 -0.83 10.38 -5.82
C ALA A 46 -0.10 11.70 -6.15
N LYS A 47 0.56 12.32 -5.16
CA LYS A 47 1.39 13.52 -5.31
C LYS A 47 2.88 13.20 -5.50
N GLY A 48 3.26 11.93 -5.67
CA GLY A 48 4.67 11.52 -5.71
C GLY A 48 5.41 11.67 -4.37
N LEU A 49 4.68 11.78 -3.26
CA LEU A 49 5.22 11.95 -1.92
C LEU A 49 5.13 10.66 -1.09
N CYS A 50 5.95 10.58 -0.05
CA CYS A 50 5.91 9.52 0.96
C CYS A 50 5.99 10.13 2.38
N PRO A 51 5.58 9.40 3.44
CA PRO A 51 5.65 9.89 4.81
C PRO A 51 7.05 10.16 5.36
N GLY A 52 8.12 9.79 4.66
CA GLY A 52 9.49 10.09 5.08
C GLY A 52 9.96 9.39 6.35
N ARG A 53 9.56 8.12 6.57
CA ARG A 53 9.85 7.30 7.77
C ARG A 53 9.26 7.83 9.09
N ARG A 54 8.23 8.67 9.02
CA ARG A 54 7.51 9.13 10.20
C ARG A 54 6.37 8.17 10.53
N GLU A 55 6.12 8.01 11.82
CA GLU A 55 4.95 7.33 12.35
C GLU A 55 3.67 8.09 11.99
N PRO A 56 2.51 7.40 11.88
CA PRO A 56 1.25 8.04 11.58
C PRO A 56 0.84 8.95 12.73
N PHE A 57 0.26 10.11 12.38
CA PHE A 57 -0.21 11.09 13.34
C PHE A 57 -1.60 10.74 13.87
N ALA A 58 -2.48 10.24 12.99
CA ALA A 58 -3.88 9.99 13.33
C ALA A 58 -4.47 8.84 12.50
N ARG A 59 -5.67 8.41 12.87
CA ARG A 59 -6.45 7.40 12.16
C ARG A 59 -7.74 8.00 11.61
N LEU A 60 -7.95 7.84 10.31
CA LEU A 60 -9.24 8.10 9.66
C LEU A 60 -10.07 6.81 9.72
N VAL A 61 -11.29 6.85 10.26
CA VAL A 61 -12.19 5.69 10.33
C VAL A 61 -13.50 5.94 9.62
N TRP A 62 -14.04 4.90 8.96
CA TRP A 62 -15.34 4.97 8.30
C TRP A 62 -16.02 3.59 8.27
N LYS A 63 -17.26 3.53 7.74
CA LYS A 63 -18.10 2.31 7.75
C LYS A 63 -18.22 1.71 9.16
N ARG A 64 -18.64 2.54 10.13
CA ARG A 64 -18.79 2.16 11.55
C ARG A 64 -17.49 1.55 12.15
N GLY A 65 -16.34 2.08 11.77
CA GLY A 65 -15.02 1.62 12.25
C GLY A 65 -14.47 0.38 11.56
N ARG A 66 -15.20 -0.24 10.62
CA ARG A 66 -14.74 -1.44 9.88
C ARG A 66 -13.60 -1.16 8.90
N ARG A 67 -13.41 0.10 8.52
CA ARG A 67 -12.32 0.53 7.64
C ARG A 67 -11.59 1.70 8.27
N PHE A 68 -10.28 1.71 8.08
CA PHE A 68 -9.43 2.79 8.53
C PHE A 68 -8.30 3.08 7.56
N ALA A 69 -7.73 4.27 7.70
CA ALA A 69 -6.50 4.67 7.02
C ALA A 69 -5.66 5.50 7.99
N TRP A 70 -4.34 5.33 7.91
CA TRP A 70 -3.41 6.20 8.61
C TRP A 70 -3.33 7.57 7.96
N LEU A 71 -3.30 8.60 8.79
CA LEU A 71 -3.10 9.99 8.43
C LEU A 71 -1.70 10.42 8.84
N TYR A 72 -1.05 11.13 7.91
CA TYR A 72 0.28 11.69 8.07
C TYR A 72 0.22 13.19 7.88
N VAL A 73 1.11 13.91 8.55
CA VAL A 73 1.28 15.35 8.36
C VAL A 73 1.86 15.60 6.97
N ALA A 74 1.11 16.30 6.12
CA ALA A 74 1.47 16.54 4.74
C ALA A 74 2.72 17.44 4.61
N ALA A 75 2.90 18.41 5.51
CA ALA A 75 4.07 19.30 5.55
C ALA A 75 5.39 18.53 5.81
N HIS A 76 5.30 17.34 6.40
CA HIS A 76 6.45 16.49 6.68
C HIS A 76 6.70 15.42 5.61
N ALA A 77 5.84 15.36 4.60
CA ALA A 77 6.01 14.43 3.51
C ALA A 77 7.27 14.76 2.71
N LYS A 78 7.92 13.72 2.20
CA LYS A 78 9.14 13.84 1.40
C LYS A 78 8.88 13.30 0.00
N PRO A 79 9.56 13.80 -1.04
CA PRO A 79 9.54 13.18 -2.36
C PRO A 79 9.80 11.67 -2.25
N SER A 80 8.99 10.88 -2.94
CA SER A 80 9.25 9.45 -3.04
C SER A 80 10.57 9.23 -3.75
N ARG A 81 11.36 8.27 -3.26
CA ARG A 81 12.60 7.88 -3.95
C ARG A 81 12.28 7.42 -5.37
N VAL A 82 13.00 7.97 -6.34
CA VAL A 82 13.00 7.48 -7.72
C VAL A 82 14.01 6.34 -7.82
N PRO A 83 13.62 5.16 -8.36
CA PRO A 83 14.54 4.06 -8.56
C PRO A 83 15.61 4.43 -9.60
N THR A 84 16.84 3.97 -9.38
CA THR A 84 17.91 4.17 -10.38
C THR A 84 17.70 3.25 -11.59
N PRO A 85 18.27 3.56 -12.77
CA PRO A 85 18.17 2.67 -13.94
C PRO A 85 18.61 1.23 -13.66
N ALA A 86 19.66 1.04 -12.85
CA ALA A 86 20.12 -0.28 -12.42
C ALA A 86 19.08 -1.02 -11.57
N GLN A 87 18.36 -0.31 -10.69
CA GLN A 87 17.28 -0.89 -9.88
C GLN A 87 16.08 -1.28 -10.75
N VAL A 88 15.74 -0.47 -11.76
CA VAL A 88 14.68 -0.80 -12.72
C VAL A 88 15.06 -2.07 -13.50
N SER A 89 16.26 -2.14 -14.06
CA SER A 89 16.75 -3.34 -14.76
C SER A 89 16.76 -4.59 -13.87
N ALA A 90 17.16 -4.45 -12.59
CA ALA A 90 17.13 -5.56 -11.64
C ALA A 90 15.69 -6.03 -11.38
N TRP A 91 14.74 -5.09 -11.28
CA TRP A 91 13.33 -5.42 -11.12
C TRP A 91 12.76 -6.13 -12.37
N ASP A 92 13.09 -5.66 -13.58
CA ASP A 92 12.66 -6.29 -14.82
C ASP A 92 13.17 -7.73 -14.94
N LYS A 93 14.44 -7.97 -14.58
CA LYS A 93 15.03 -9.31 -14.51
C LYS A 93 14.30 -10.20 -13.49
N ALA A 94 14.01 -9.67 -12.30
CA ALA A 94 13.29 -10.41 -11.26
C ALA A 94 11.85 -10.75 -11.68
N MET A 95 11.16 -9.80 -12.33
CA MET A 95 9.80 -10.02 -12.84
C MET A 95 9.78 -11.01 -14.00
N THR A 96 10.76 -10.96 -14.89
CA THR A 96 10.92 -11.95 -15.96
C THR A 96 11.06 -13.35 -15.36
N ALA A 97 12.00 -13.55 -14.43
CA ALA A 97 12.19 -14.84 -13.78
C ALA A 97 10.95 -15.35 -13.02
N ARG A 98 10.19 -14.44 -12.38
CA ARG A 98 8.93 -14.79 -11.68
C ARG A 98 7.79 -15.14 -12.64
N ARG A 99 7.87 -14.69 -13.89
CA ARG A 99 6.91 -14.96 -14.96
C ARG A 99 7.31 -16.14 -15.84
N THR A 100 8.56 -16.59 -15.75
CA THR A 100 9.06 -17.74 -16.52
C THR A 100 8.52 -19.04 -15.94
N CYS A 101 7.76 -19.78 -16.74
CA CYS A 101 7.28 -21.11 -16.39
C CYS A 101 8.37 -22.19 -16.56
N ALA A 102 8.11 -23.43 -16.16
CA ALA A 102 9.04 -24.55 -16.33
C ALA A 102 9.41 -24.84 -17.80
N ALA A 103 8.54 -24.47 -18.75
CA ALA A 103 8.78 -24.58 -20.20
C ALA A 103 9.68 -23.45 -20.77
N GLY A 104 10.01 -22.43 -19.96
CA GLY A 104 10.78 -21.27 -20.42
C GLY A 104 9.94 -20.13 -21.01
N HIS A 105 8.62 -20.29 -21.16
CA HIS A 105 7.71 -19.21 -21.58
C HIS A 105 7.55 -18.15 -20.49
N VAL A 106 7.57 -16.87 -20.89
CA VAL A 106 7.35 -15.71 -20.00
C VAL A 106 5.86 -15.33 -20.04
N ALA A 107 5.12 -15.72 -19.01
CA ALA A 107 3.68 -15.43 -18.92
C ALA A 107 3.40 -13.94 -18.62
N GLU A 108 2.20 -13.47 -18.97
CA GLU A 108 1.73 -12.12 -18.62
C GLU A 108 1.54 -11.91 -17.11
N HIS A 109 1.36 -13.00 -16.37
CA HIS A 109 1.12 -13.03 -14.93
C HIS A 109 2.26 -13.72 -14.19
N CYS A 110 2.36 -13.49 -12.87
CA CYS A 110 3.35 -14.19 -12.05
C CYS A 110 2.99 -15.67 -11.93
N VAL A 111 3.91 -16.53 -12.32
CA VAL A 111 3.75 -17.98 -12.23
C VAL A 111 3.95 -18.41 -10.77
N ARG A 112 3.16 -19.39 -10.31
CA ARG A 112 3.30 -19.94 -8.96
C ARG A 112 4.66 -20.65 -8.84
N LEU A 113 5.38 -20.39 -7.75
CA LEU A 113 6.74 -20.89 -7.57
C LEU A 113 6.82 -22.42 -7.36
N SER A 114 5.76 -23.03 -6.81
CA SER A 114 5.77 -24.45 -6.43
C SER A 114 5.69 -25.40 -7.62
N ASP A 115 4.93 -25.05 -8.65
CA ASP A 115 4.69 -25.89 -9.84
C ASP A 115 5.29 -25.27 -11.12
N ARG A 116 5.57 -23.97 -11.12
CA ARG A 116 6.01 -23.20 -12.28
C ARG A 116 5.11 -23.40 -13.51
N LEU A 117 3.80 -23.55 -13.30
CA LEU A 117 2.81 -23.73 -14.37
C LEU A 117 2.09 -22.41 -14.69
N CYS A 118 2.09 -22.02 -15.97
CA CYS A 118 1.45 -20.79 -16.44
C CYS A 118 0.03 -20.97 -16.99
N GLY A 119 -0.53 -22.19 -16.95
CA GLY A 119 -1.85 -22.50 -17.53
C GLY A 119 -1.82 -22.87 -19.02
N ASP A 120 -0.86 -22.34 -19.78
CA ASP A 120 -0.59 -22.77 -21.17
C ASP A 120 0.30 -24.02 -21.26
N HIS A 121 0.84 -24.44 -20.12
CA HIS A 121 1.64 -25.65 -19.98
C HIS A 121 1.14 -26.41 -18.76
N ALA A 122 1.16 -27.73 -18.86
CA ALA A 122 0.85 -28.64 -17.77
C ALA A 122 1.98 -29.65 -17.59
N VAL A 123 2.18 -30.07 -16.34
CA VAL A 123 2.96 -31.28 -16.05
C VAL A 123 1.99 -32.45 -16.06
N ILE A 124 2.19 -33.39 -16.96
CA ILE A 124 1.51 -34.70 -16.98
C ILE A 124 2.50 -35.78 -16.56
N ALA A 125 2.04 -37.02 -16.38
CA ALA A 125 2.88 -38.15 -15.94
C ALA A 125 4.13 -38.35 -16.82
N ASP A 126 4.03 -38.07 -18.12
CA ASP A 126 5.11 -38.24 -19.10
C ASP A 126 5.97 -36.98 -19.33
N GLY A 127 5.76 -35.92 -18.55
CA GLY A 127 6.56 -34.69 -18.59
C GLY A 127 5.77 -33.41 -18.86
N LEU A 128 6.47 -32.37 -19.29
CA LEU A 128 5.88 -31.05 -19.55
C LEU A 128 5.30 -30.99 -20.97
N VAL A 129 4.00 -30.72 -21.07
CA VAL A 129 3.28 -30.56 -22.34
C VAL A 129 2.85 -29.12 -22.55
N SER A 130 2.88 -28.69 -23.81
CA SER A 130 2.42 -27.37 -24.26
C SER A 130 0.99 -27.47 -24.77
N GLY A 131 0.12 -26.56 -24.34
CA GLY A 131 -1.28 -26.49 -24.73
C GLY A 131 -2.10 -25.79 -23.66
N LEU A 132 -3.00 -24.88 -24.07
CA LEU A 132 -3.92 -24.23 -23.15
C LEU A 132 -4.71 -25.32 -22.43
N VAL A 133 -4.56 -25.43 -21.11
CA VAL A 133 -5.39 -26.32 -20.32
C VAL A 133 -6.77 -25.68 -20.25
N VAL A 134 -7.60 -25.95 -21.25
CA VAL A 134 -9.01 -25.60 -21.21
C VAL A 134 -9.65 -26.60 -20.25
N ALA A 135 -10.07 -26.14 -19.07
CA ALA A 135 -10.96 -26.93 -18.23
C ALA A 135 -12.26 -27.16 -19.03
N ALA A 136 -12.55 -28.42 -19.33
CA ALA A 136 -13.83 -28.84 -19.92
C ALA A 136 -14.98 -28.63 -18.93
#